data_AF-A0A9Q1AHA8-F1
#
_entry.id   AF-A0A9Q1AHA8-F1
#
_cell.length_a   1.000
_cell.length_b   1.000
_cell.length_c   1.000
_cell.angle_alpha   90.00
_cell.angle_beta   90.00
_cell.angle_gamma   90.00
#
_symmetry.space_group_name_H-M   'P 1'
#
loop_
_entity.id
_entity.type
_entity.pdbx_description
1 polymer ?
#
loop_
_entity_poly.entity_id
_entity_poly.type
_entity_poly.pdbx_seq_one_letter_code
_entity_poly.pdbx_strand_id
1 'polypeptide(L)'
;MNTKNDDPNSYASFDINKLQVDEGEDDESPDSDKPYSLGPKISDWDRKRAEWLRENPSFPSFVGPNKPRVLLVTGSSPKPCENRIGDHYLLKSIKNKIDYCRLHGIDIFYNMALLDAEMAGFWAKLPLIRKAAGFAA
;
A
#
# COMPACT_ATOMS: atom_id res chain seq x y z
N MET A 1 -42.22 -20.21 -17.46
CA MET A 1 -41.39 -19.02 -17.78
C MET A 1 -40.27 -18.96 -16.75
N ASN A 2 -39.04 -19.32 -17.14
CA ASN A 2 -37.91 -19.44 -16.23
C ASN A 2 -37.11 -18.13 -16.29
N THR A 3 -37.26 -17.26 -15.29
CA THR A 3 -36.51 -16.00 -15.21
C THR A 3 -35.11 -16.30 -14.71
N LYS A 4 -34.14 -16.37 -15.62
CA LYS A 4 -32.73 -16.30 -15.25
C LYS A 4 -32.47 -14.89 -14.70
N ASN A 5 -32.32 -14.80 -13.38
CA ASN A 5 -31.80 -13.60 -12.74
C ASN A 5 -30.30 -13.56 -13.02
N ASP A 6 -29.92 -12.98 -14.16
CA ASP A 6 -28.54 -12.66 -14.48
C ASP A 6 -28.18 -11.38 -13.70
N ASP A 7 -27.91 -11.55 -12.40
CA ASP A 7 -27.39 -10.47 -11.56
C ASP A 7 -25.89 -10.29 -11.86
N PRO A 8 -25.48 -9.17 -12.49
CA PRO A 8 -24.09 -8.96 -12.90
C PRO A 8 -23.11 -8.85 -11.73
N ASN A 9 -23.62 -8.80 -10.49
CA ASN A 9 -22.82 -8.75 -9.26
C ASN A 9 -22.80 -10.08 -8.48
N SER A 10 -23.26 -11.17 -9.09
CA SER A 10 -23.17 -12.51 -8.48
C SER A 10 -21.70 -12.96 -8.37
N TYR A 11 -21.31 -13.46 -7.19
CA TYR A 11 -19.96 -14.00 -6.97
C TYR A 11 -19.65 -15.19 -7.90
N ALA A 12 -20.68 -15.86 -8.41
CA ALA A 12 -20.57 -17.02 -9.28
C ALA A 12 -20.16 -16.66 -10.73
N SER A 13 -20.22 -15.38 -11.11
CA SER A 13 -19.88 -14.88 -12.44
C SER A 13 -18.75 -13.84 -12.43
N PHE A 14 -17.92 -13.82 -11.38
CA PHE A 14 -16.86 -12.83 -11.21
C PHE A 14 -15.74 -13.04 -12.25
N ASP A 15 -15.61 -12.11 -13.20
CA ASP A 15 -14.55 -12.12 -14.20
C ASP A 15 -13.29 -11.44 -13.64
N ILE A 16 -12.21 -12.21 -13.56
CA ILE A 16 -10.90 -11.75 -13.06
C ILE A 16 -10.32 -10.66 -13.96
N ASN A 17 -10.65 -10.65 -15.25
CA ASN A 17 -10.17 -9.63 -16.20
C ASN A 17 -10.68 -8.23 -15.85
N LYS A 18 -11.78 -8.12 -15.10
CA LYS A 18 -12.33 -6.84 -14.65
C LYS A 18 -11.43 -6.14 -13.63
N LEU A 19 -10.58 -6.89 -12.91
CA LEU A 19 -9.55 -6.33 -12.03
C LEU A 19 -8.37 -5.70 -12.79
N GLN A 20 -8.28 -5.92 -14.10
CA GLN A 20 -7.17 -5.45 -14.95
C GLN A 20 -7.51 -4.16 -15.70
N VAL A 21 -8.75 -3.67 -15.61
CA VAL A 21 -9.18 -2.46 -16.30
C VAL A 21 -8.90 -1.25 -15.41
N ASP A 22 -7.83 -0.55 -15.72
CA ASP A 22 -7.51 0.75 -15.11
C ASP A 22 -8.27 1.84 -15.87
N GLU A 23 -9.39 2.33 -15.31
CA GLU A 23 -10.06 3.55 -15.80
C GLU A 23 -9.35 4.80 -15.24
N GLY A 24 -8.10 5.02 -15.64
CA GLY A 24 -7.36 6.26 -15.40
C GLY A 24 -7.28 7.06 -16.70
N GLU A 25 -8.02 8.17 -16.80
CA GLU A 25 -8.09 9.00 -18.02
C GLU A 25 -7.03 10.11 -18.10
N ASP A 26 -6.12 10.26 -17.12
CA ASP A 26 -5.16 11.40 -17.10
C ASP A 26 -3.77 11.05 -16.52
N ASP A 27 -3.14 9.96 -16.97
CA ASP A 27 -1.72 9.71 -16.65
C ASP A 27 -0.85 9.86 -17.91
N GLU A 28 0.14 10.77 -17.85
CA GLU A 28 1.12 10.97 -18.91
C GLU A 28 1.74 9.63 -19.32
N SER A 29 1.63 9.28 -20.60
CA SER A 29 2.17 8.03 -21.14
C SER A 29 3.68 7.96 -20.86
N PRO A 30 4.18 6.91 -20.20
CA PRO A 30 5.59 6.82 -19.81
C PRO A 30 6.51 6.80 -21.05
N ASP A 31 7.64 7.49 -20.95
CA ASP A 31 8.74 7.46 -21.93
C ASP A 31 9.20 6.00 -22.12
N SER A 32 8.85 5.36 -23.24
CA SER A 32 9.14 3.95 -23.52
C SER A 32 10.63 3.58 -23.57
N ASP A 33 11.50 4.59 -23.66
CA ASP A 33 12.93 4.42 -23.92
C ASP A 33 13.77 4.25 -22.64
N LYS A 34 13.20 4.40 -21.45
CA LYS A 34 13.94 4.30 -20.18
C LYS A 34 13.43 3.12 -19.34
N PRO A 35 14.32 2.30 -18.76
CA PRO A 35 13.89 1.27 -17.82
C PRO A 35 13.35 1.92 -16.55
N TYR A 36 12.23 1.39 -16.04
CA TYR A 36 11.63 1.85 -14.79
C TYR A 36 12.61 1.79 -13.62
N SER A 37 12.59 2.82 -12.76
CA SER A 37 13.38 2.88 -11.54
C SER A 37 12.58 3.49 -10.40
N LEU A 38 12.59 2.82 -9.24
CA LEU A 38 11.94 3.30 -8.00
C LEU A 38 12.58 4.58 -7.42
N GLY A 39 13.66 5.08 -8.03
CA GLY A 39 14.39 6.27 -7.62
C GLY A 39 15.91 6.08 -7.66
N PRO A 40 16.69 7.11 -7.31
CA PRO A 40 18.15 7.06 -7.35
C PRO A 40 18.73 5.89 -6.54
N LYS A 41 19.84 5.31 -6.99
CA LYS A 41 20.51 4.23 -6.26
C LYS A 41 21.13 4.78 -4.97
N ILE A 42 20.74 4.22 -3.83
CA ILE A 42 21.31 4.56 -2.52
C ILE A 42 22.26 3.42 -2.13
N SER A 43 23.54 3.74 -1.89
CA SER A 43 24.58 2.77 -1.51
C SER A 43 24.98 2.86 -0.04
N ASP A 44 24.64 3.94 0.65
CA ASP A 44 25.12 4.27 2.00
C ASP A 44 24.00 4.38 3.05
N TRP A 45 22.88 3.69 2.81
CA TRP A 45 21.68 3.75 3.65
C TRP A 45 21.93 3.37 5.12
N ASP A 46 22.61 2.25 5.36
CA ASP A 46 22.85 1.76 6.73
C ASP A 46 23.69 2.76 7.55
N ARG A 47 24.67 3.39 6.90
CA ARG A 47 25.51 4.44 7.50
C ARG A 47 24.66 5.66 7.87
N LYS A 48 23.87 6.18 6.93
CA LYS A 48 22.96 7.32 7.16
C LYS A 48 21.95 7.04 8.27
N ARG A 49 21.38 5.84 8.28
CA ARG A 49 20.42 5.40 9.30
C ARG A 49 21.06 5.33 10.68
N ALA A 50 22.26 4.78 10.80
CA ALA A 50 22.99 4.70 12.06
C ALA A 50 23.35 6.09 12.61
N GLU A 51 23.78 7.00 11.73
CA GLU A 51 24.07 8.39 12.07
C GLU A 51 22.82 9.13 12.56
N TRP A 52 21.71 9.01 11.83
CA TRP A 52 20.43 9.62 12.23
C TRP A 52 19.92 9.11 13.58
N LEU A 53 20.03 7.80 13.85
CA LEU A 53 19.61 7.22 15.13
C LEU A 53 20.47 7.71 16.31
N ARG A 54 21.76 7.99 16.07
CA ARG A 54 22.66 8.56 17.09
C ARG A 54 22.30 10.01 17.41
N GLU A 55 21.88 10.78 16.41
CA GLU A 55 21.46 12.18 16.57
C GLU A 55 20.05 12.32 17.14
N ASN A 56 19.19 11.30 16.97
CA ASN A 56 17.78 11.34 17.36
C ASN A 56 17.44 10.27 18.43
N PRO A 57 17.96 10.39 19.66
CA PRO A 57 17.75 9.38 20.71
C PRO A 57 16.29 9.25 21.16
N SER A 58 15.43 10.23 20.88
CA SER A 58 13.98 10.17 21.13
C SER A 58 13.24 9.19 20.21
N PHE A 59 13.87 8.74 19.13
CA PHE A 59 13.29 7.81 18.15
C PHE A 59 14.09 6.50 18.06
N PRO A 60 14.14 5.69 19.12
CA PRO A 60 14.90 4.45 19.10
C PRO A 60 14.28 3.43 18.14
N SER A 61 15.14 2.64 17.50
CA SER A 61 14.74 1.54 16.61
C SER A 61 14.15 0.34 17.37
N PHE A 62 14.39 0.25 18.68
CA PHE A 62 13.80 -0.72 19.59
C PHE A 62 13.03 0.02 20.68
N VAL A 63 11.77 -0.36 20.89
CA VAL A 63 10.92 0.22 21.94
C VAL A 63 11.05 -0.54 23.28
N GLY A 64 11.74 -1.68 23.29
CA GLY A 64 12.06 -2.47 24.48
C GLY A 64 13.19 -3.47 24.20
N PRO A 65 13.67 -4.21 25.21
CA PRO A 65 14.91 -5.00 25.13
C PRO A 65 15.03 -5.93 23.91
N ASN A 66 13.92 -6.57 23.50
CA ASN A 66 13.84 -7.42 22.31
C ASN A 66 12.61 -7.06 21.46
N LYS A 67 12.18 -5.79 21.47
CA LYS A 67 11.00 -5.33 20.74
C LYS A 67 11.37 -4.27 19.71
N PRO A 68 11.57 -4.63 18.43
CA PRO A 68 11.83 -3.65 17.39
C PRO A 68 10.62 -2.73 17.21
N ARG A 69 10.88 -1.50 16.76
CA ARG A 69 9.84 -0.59 16.30
C ARG A 69 9.32 -1.11 14.97
N VAL A 70 8.01 -1.33 14.87
CA VAL A 70 7.35 -1.88 13.69
C VAL A 70 6.30 -0.89 13.21
N LEU A 71 6.28 -0.68 11.89
CA LEU A 71 5.24 0.06 11.18
C LEU A 71 4.46 -0.93 10.31
N LEU A 72 3.17 -1.11 10.58
CA LEU A 72 2.28 -1.86 9.72
C LEU A 72 1.80 -0.95 8.59
N VAL A 73 2.12 -1.32 7.35
CA VAL A 73 1.69 -0.59 6.16
C VAL A 73 0.60 -1.38 5.45
N THR A 74 -0.54 -0.76 5.20
CA THR A 74 -1.65 -1.33 4.43
C THR A 74 -2.31 -0.24 3.60
N GLY A 75 -3.23 -0.57 2.72
CA GLY A 75 -3.88 0.42 1.87
C GLY A 75 -4.94 -0.19 0.95
N SER A 76 -5.66 0.68 0.27
CA SER A 76 -6.66 0.36 -0.75
C SER A 76 -6.56 1.36 -1.90
N SER A 77 -7.29 1.10 -2.98
CA SER A 77 -7.48 2.11 -4.03
C SER A 77 -8.10 3.39 -3.45
N PRO A 78 -7.77 4.59 -3.98
CA PRO A 78 -8.48 5.83 -3.66
C PRO A 78 -9.94 5.82 -4.13
N LYS A 79 -10.23 5.06 -5.20
CA LYS A 79 -11.57 4.99 -5.77
C LYS A 79 -12.44 4.03 -4.95
N PRO A 80 -13.75 4.32 -4.81
CA PRO A 80 -14.69 3.38 -4.21
C PRO A 80 -14.64 2.01 -4.89
N CYS A 81 -14.88 0.93 -4.14
CA CYS A 81 -14.97 -0.40 -4.73
C CYS A 81 -16.15 -0.47 -5.72
N GLU A 82 -15.96 -1.15 -6.87
CA GLU A 82 -17.05 -1.39 -7.83
C GLU A 82 -18.27 -2.03 -7.17
N ASN A 83 -18.01 -2.98 -6.26
CA ASN A 83 -19.04 -3.59 -5.44
C ASN A 83 -19.19 -2.83 -4.13
N ARG A 84 -20.40 -2.35 -3.84
CA ARG A 84 -20.76 -1.61 -2.62
C ARG A 84 -20.42 -2.34 -1.32
N ILE A 85 -20.36 -3.68 -1.32
CA ILE A 85 -19.98 -4.44 -0.12
C ILE A 85 -18.46 -4.45 0.12
N GLY A 86 -17.66 -4.14 -0.91
CA GLY A 86 -16.20 -4.14 -0.85
C GLY A 86 -15.67 -3.15 0.19
N ASP A 87 -16.18 -1.92 0.20
CA ASP A 87 -15.77 -0.90 1.16
C ASP A 87 -16.11 -1.28 2.60
N HIS A 88 -17.22 -2.01 2.80
CA HIS A 88 -17.56 -2.55 4.12
C HIS A 88 -16.54 -3.60 4.60
N TYR A 89 -16.05 -4.46 3.71
CA TYR A 89 -14.97 -5.39 4.04
C TYR A 89 -13.63 -4.70 4.28
N LEU A 90 -13.30 -3.65 3.53
CA LEU A 90 -12.12 -2.83 3.78
C LEU A 90 -12.17 -2.20 5.17
N LEU A 91 -13.34 -1.68 5.57
CA LEU A 91 -13.55 -1.12 6.90
C LEU A 91 -13.37 -2.17 8.01
N LYS A 92 -13.91 -3.38 7.83
CA LYS A 92 -13.70 -4.50 8.79
C LYS A 92 -12.24 -4.93 8.85
N SER A 93 -11.56 -4.95 7.71
CA SER A 93 -10.14 -5.30 7.59
C SER A 93 -9.24 -4.32 8.32
N ILE A 94 -9.49 -3.01 8.18
CA ILE A 94 -8.70 -2.00 8.89
C ILE A 94 -9.00 -2.00 10.39
N LYS A 95 -10.26 -2.17 10.79
CA LYS A 95 -10.62 -2.34 12.21
C LYS A 95 -9.83 -3.48 12.86
N ASN A 96 -9.79 -4.66 12.22
CA ASN A 96 -9.04 -5.80 12.74
C ASN A 96 -7.54 -5.49 12.92
N LYS A 97 -6.94 -4.80 11.94
CA LYS A 97 -5.53 -4.40 12.02
C LYS A 97 -5.28 -3.36 13.10
N ILE A 98 -6.16 -2.38 13.26
CA ILE A 98 -6.08 -1.37 14.33
C ILE A 98 -6.14 -2.04 15.70
N ASP A 99 -7.10 -2.95 15.90
CA ASP A 99 -7.26 -3.66 17.16
C ASP A 99 -5.99 -4.49 17.48
N TYR A 100 -5.43 -5.19 16.51
CA TYR A 100 -4.15 -5.90 16.66
C TYR A 100 -2.98 -4.97 16.97
N CYS A 101 -2.80 -3.91 16.17
CA CYS A 101 -1.72 -2.95 16.32
C CYS A 101 -1.74 -2.26 17.69
N ARG A 102 -2.94 -1.92 18.18
CA ARG A 102 -3.14 -1.34 19.51
C ARG A 102 -2.69 -2.29 20.63
N LEU A 103 -3.03 -3.58 20.54
CA LEU A 103 -2.64 -4.58 21.53
C LEU A 103 -1.12 -4.83 21.52
N HIS A 104 -0.49 -4.79 20.35
CA HIS A 104 0.93 -5.07 20.20
C HIS A 104 1.83 -3.83 20.23
N GLY A 105 1.27 -2.62 20.30
CA GLY A 105 2.03 -1.35 20.25
C GLY A 105 2.81 -1.20 18.95
N ILE A 106 2.11 -1.41 17.83
CA ILE A 106 2.61 -1.29 16.46
C ILE A 106 1.94 -0.06 15.85
N ASP A 107 2.70 0.78 15.15
CA ASP A 107 2.13 1.93 14.43
C ASP A 107 1.51 1.47 13.10
N ILE A 108 0.46 2.14 12.63
CA ILE A 108 -0.22 1.80 11.38
C ILE A 108 -0.20 2.96 10.40
N PHE A 109 0.12 2.67 9.14
CA PHE A 109 0.00 3.59 8.01
C PHE A 109 -0.97 3.00 6.98
N TYR A 110 -2.04 3.75 6.67
CA TYR A 110 -3.03 3.38 5.68
C TYR A 110 -2.87 4.25 4.43
N ASN A 111 -2.38 3.66 3.33
CA ASN A 111 -2.21 4.36 2.07
C ASN A 111 -3.51 4.33 1.24
N MET A 112 -3.93 5.49 0.75
CA MET A 112 -5.00 5.63 -0.24
C MET A 112 -4.52 6.33 -1.52
N ALA A 113 -3.24 6.66 -1.63
CA ALA A 113 -2.70 7.37 -2.78
C ALA A 113 -1.98 6.42 -3.74
N LEU A 114 -2.15 6.63 -5.04
CA LEU A 114 -1.26 6.07 -6.05
C LEU A 114 -0.01 6.95 -6.12
N LEU A 115 1.14 6.39 -5.74
CA LEU A 115 2.40 7.14 -5.65
C LEU A 115 3.17 7.19 -6.98
N ASP A 116 2.84 6.28 -7.88
CA ASP A 116 3.50 6.06 -9.17
C ASP A 116 2.49 5.36 -10.10
N ALA A 117 2.18 5.98 -11.23
CA ALA A 117 1.20 5.49 -12.20
C ALA A 117 1.67 4.18 -12.87
N GLU A 118 2.98 4.01 -13.07
CA GLU A 118 3.54 2.79 -13.68
C GLU A 118 3.41 1.58 -12.75
N MET A 119 3.26 1.82 -11.44
CA MET A 119 3.12 0.80 -10.41
C MET A 119 1.70 0.74 -9.85
N ALA A 120 0.70 0.70 -10.73
CA ALA A 120 -0.70 0.53 -10.36
C ALA A 120 -1.01 -0.84 -9.71
N GLY A 121 -2.18 -0.90 -9.07
CA GLY A 121 -2.70 -2.13 -8.45
C GLY A 121 -1.78 -2.70 -7.37
N PHE A 122 -1.46 -3.99 -7.48
CA PHE A 122 -0.67 -4.71 -6.46
C PHE A 122 0.79 -4.25 -6.34
N TRP A 123 1.30 -3.54 -7.35
CA TRP A 123 2.69 -3.09 -7.40
C TRP A 123 2.92 -1.77 -6.65
N ALA A 124 1.86 -1.03 -6.34
CA ALA A 124 1.91 0.25 -5.62
C ALA A 124 2.58 0.16 -4.23
N LYS A 125 2.67 -1.05 -3.68
CA LYS A 125 3.38 -1.32 -2.42
C LYS A 125 4.90 -1.09 -2.51
N LEU A 126 5.52 -1.25 -3.68
CA LEU A 126 6.97 -1.07 -3.85
C LEU A 126 7.40 0.39 -3.64
N PRO A 127 6.86 1.39 -4.37
CA PRO A 127 7.20 2.78 -4.13
C PRO A 127 6.79 3.24 -2.73
N LEU A 128 5.67 2.71 -2.21
CA LEU A 128 5.19 3.01 -0.86
C LEU A 128 6.21 2.58 0.23
N ILE A 129 6.65 1.33 0.20
CA ILE A 129 7.61 0.81 1.19
C ILE A 129 8.94 1.57 1.08
N ARG A 130 9.39 1.87 -0.14
CA ARG A 130 10.62 2.63 -0.35
C ARG A 130 10.54 4.02 0.29
N LYS A 131 9.44 4.75 0.08
CA LYS A 131 9.23 6.07 0.71
C LYS A 131 9.08 5.97 2.23
N ALA A 132 8.30 5.01 2.73
CA ALA A 132 8.07 4.82 4.16
C ALA A 132 9.35 4.43 4.93
N ALA A 133 10.24 3.67 4.30
CA ALA A 133 11.54 3.31 4.88
C ALA A 133 12.53 4.48 4.88
N GLY A 134 12.19 5.64 4.29
CA GLY A 134 13.05 6.81 4.27
C GLY A 134 14.11 6.80 3.17
N PHE A 135 14.01 5.91 2.16
CA PHE A 135 14.87 5.92 0.98
C PHE A 135 14.56 7.09 0.01
N ALA A 136 13.98 8.18 0.52
CA ALA A 136 13.86 9.44 -0.19
C ALA A 136 15.24 10.11 -0.18
N ALA A 137 15.73 10.48 -1.36
CA ALA A 137 17.01 11.14 -1.55
C ALA A 137 17.05 12.52 -0.88
#